data_AF-A0A7S1NBU9-F1
#
_entry.id   AF-A0A7S1NBU9-F1
#
_cell.length_a   1.000
_cell.length_b   1.000
_cell.length_c   1.000
_cell.angle_alpha   90.00
_cell.angle_beta   90.00
_cell.angle_gamma   90.00
#
_symmetry.space_group_name_H-M   'P 1'
#
loop_
_entity.id
_entity.type
_entity.pdbx_description
1 polymer ?
#
loop_
_entity_poly.entity_id
_entity_poly.type
_entity_poly.pdbx_seq_one_letter_code
_entity_poly.pdbx_strand_id
1 'polypeptide(L)'
;KVLQVTVVDISGPTSCKYPYVQLRVGANLYKTSVKLGTQTLQWHESTGISVQTAVLADGTVVPVEALNVEIRDLDDNSPKTIQPAHVNLGNLRPGIPELVQVDTGNGCVSLMLEAVGFGHMEGLPDPVPRSQ
;
A
#
# COMPACT_ATOMS: atom_id res chain seq x y z
N LYS A 1 2.55 -13.22 -1.83
CA LYS A 1 2.96 -12.67 -0.51
C LYS A 1 2.06 -11.50 -0.19
N VAL A 2 1.87 -11.14 1.08
CA VAL A 2 0.93 -10.07 1.46
C VAL A 2 1.74 -8.84 1.89
N LEU A 3 1.30 -7.66 1.46
CA LEU A 3 1.71 -6.37 1.98
C LEU A 3 0.55 -5.86 2.83
N GLN A 4 0.77 -5.62 4.12
CA GLN A 4 -0.19 -4.86 4.92
C GLN A 4 -0.01 -3.39 4.61
N VAL A 5 -1.10 -2.75 4.21
CA VAL A 5 -1.13 -1.32 3.95
C VAL A 5 -2.12 -0.71 4.91
N THR A 6 -1.65 0.19 5.75
CA THR A 6 -2.51 0.99 6.63
C THR A 6 -2.51 2.42 6.13
N VAL A 7 -3.67 2.90 5.72
CA VAL A 7 -3.88 4.32 5.40
C VAL A 7 -4.10 5.03 6.73
N VAL A 8 -3.08 5.75 7.21
CA VAL A 8 -3.11 6.39 8.52
C VAL A 8 -3.90 7.70 8.44
N ASP A 9 -3.40 8.63 7.63
CA ASP A 9 -3.98 9.96 7.47
C ASP A 9 -3.72 10.50 6.07
N ILE A 10 -4.52 11.49 5.67
CA ILE A 10 -4.15 12.41 4.61
C ILE A 10 -4.14 13.79 5.25
N SER A 11 -2.96 14.40 5.24
CA SER A 11 -2.80 15.80 5.62
C SER A 11 -2.68 16.63 4.35
N GLY A 12 -3.66 17.50 4.13
CA GLY A 12 -3.61 18.41 2.98
C GLY A 12 -5.00 18.91 2.59
N PRO A 13 -5.09 20.13 2.06
CA PRO A 13 -6.36 20.74 1.70
C PRO A 13 -6.98 20.01 0.50
N THR A 14 -7.86 19.04 0.74
CA THR A 14 -8.66 18.50 -0.35
C THR A 14 -9.80 19.46 -0.64
N SER A 15 -9.82 20.06 -1.84
CA SER A 15 -11.02 20.77 -2.34
C SER A 15 -12.18 19.81 -2.67
N CYS A 16 -11.95 18.50 -2.51
CA CYS A 16 -12.92 17.43 -2.67
C CYS A 16 -14.01 17.50 -1.59
N LYS A 17 -15.26 17.23 -1.98
CA LYS A 17 -16.40 17.21 -1.05
C LYS A 17 -16.60 15.82 -0.43
N TYR A 18 -16.38 14.76 -1.20
CA TYR A 18 -16.49 13.37 -0.75
C TYR A 18 -15.24 12.56 -1.10
N PRO A 19 -14.06 12.91 -0.56
CA PRO A 19 -12.82 12.21 -0.85
C PRO A 19 -12.81 10.75 -0.35
N TYR A 20 -12.08 9.90 -1.08
CA TYR A 20 -11.62 8.57 -0.68
C TYR A 20 -10.27 8.26 -1.31
N VAL A 21 -9.54 7.30 -0.74
CA VAL A 21 -8.27 6.81 -1.26
C VAL A 21 -8.48 5.53 -2.03
N GLN A 22 -7.85 5.44 -3.19
CA GLN A 22 -7.76 4.24 -3.98
C GLN A 22 -6.30 3.77 -4.01
N LEU A 23 -6.08 2.53 -3.55
CA LEU A 23 -4.78 1.87 -3.54
C LEU A 23 -4.80 0.73 -4.57
N ARG A 24 -3.79 0.65 -5.43
CA ARG A 24 -3.69 -0.39 -6.45
C ARG A 24 -2.29 -0.98 -6.51
N VAL A 25 -2.21 -2.31 -6.49
CA VAL A 25 -0.99 -3.09 -6.78
C VAL A 25 -1.34 -4.18 -7.77
N GLY A 26 -0.81 -4.10 -8.99
CA GLY A 26 -1.21 -5.01 -10.08
C GLY A 26 -2.73 -4.99 -10.32
N ALA A 27 -3.36 -6.16 -10.22
CA ALA A 27 -4.81 -6.33 -10.32
C ALA A 27 -5.58 -6.04 -9.02
N ASN A 28 -4.88 -5.96 -7.88
CA ASN A 28 -5.52 -5.75 -6.59
C ASN A 28 -5.90 -4.27 -6.42
N LEU A 29 -7.11 -4.03 -5.94
CA LEU A 29 -7.68 -2.71 -5.73
C LEU A 29 -8.30 -2.64 -4.35
N TYR A 30 -7.92 -1.64 -3.57
CA TYR A 30 -8.55 -1.29 -2.32
C TYR A 30 -9.02 0.15 -2.37
N LYS A 31 -10.16 0.40 -1.72
CA LYS A 31 -10.75 1.72 -1.57
C LYS A 31 -11.10 1.93 -0.10
N THR A 32 -10.73 3.07 0.46
CA THR A 32 -11.16 3.44 1.81
C THR A 32 -12.63 3.87 1.81
N SER A 33 -13.20 4.03 3.00
CA SER A 33 -14.49 4.70 3.16
C SER A 33 -14.45 6.13 2.59
N VAL A 34 -15.62 6.66 2.25
CA VAL A 34 -15.74 8.05 1.82
C VAL A 34 -15.88 8.94 3.04
N LYS A 35 -15.16 10.07 3.08
CA LYS A 35 -15.25 11.07 4.15
C LYS A 35 -15.84 12.37 3.61
N LEU A 36 -16.37 13.20 4.50
CA LEU A 36 -16.76 14.58 4.15
C LEU A 36 -15.49 15.43 4.10
N GLY A 37 -15.28 16.17 3.01
CA GLY A 37 -14.13 17.03 2.80
C GLY A 37 -13.98 18.10 3.87
N THR A 38 -12.84 18.07 4.57
CA THR A 38 -12.40 19.08 5.54
C THR A 38 -10.90 19.32 5.36
N GLN A 39 -10.30 20.24 6.12
CA GLN A 39 -8.86 20.58 5.98
C GLN A 39 -7.91 19.42 6.32
N THR A 40 -8.34 18.47 7.16
CA THR A 40 -7.54 17.31 7.57
C THR A 40 -8.44 16.09 7.67
N LEU A 41 -8.06 14.99 7.02
CA LEU A 41 -8.87 13.78 6.96
C LEU A 41 -8.10 12.58 7.50
N GLN A 42 -8.75 11.85 8.39
CA GLN A 42 -8.22 10.66 9.03
C GLN A 42 -9.10 9.46 8.67
N TRP A 43 -8.50 8.46 8.03
CA TRP A 43 -9.18 7.21 7.71
C TRP A 43 -8.89 6.14 8.75
N HIS A 44 -7.63 5.95 9.11
CA HIS A 44 -7.18 4.87 9.99
C HIS A 44 -7.72 3.49 9.55
N GLU A 45 -7.72 3.24 8.24
CA GLU A 45 -8.16 1.97 7.68
C GLU A 45 -6.96 1.15 7.22
N SER A 46 -7.02 -0.17 7.42
CA SER A 46 -5.97 -1.10 7.01
C SER A 46 -6.52 -2.18 6.09
N THR A 47 -5.66 -2.65 5.19
CA THR A 47 -5.96 -3.73 4.27
C THR A 47 -4.71 -4.57 3.99
N GLY A 48 -4.92 -5.85 3.68
CA GLY A 48 -3.87 -6.71 3.15
C GLY A 48 -3.96 -6.76 1.64
N ILE A 49 -2.92 -6.32 0.94
CA ILE A 49 -2.83 -6.36 -0.52
C ILE A 49 -1.83 -7.44 -0.92
N SER A 50 -2.26 -8.39 -1.76
CA SER A 50 -1.32 -9.37 -2.32
C SER A 50 -0.39 -8.70 -3.32
N VAL A 51 0.91 -8.95 -3.18
CA VAL A 51 1.95 -8.40 -4.06
C VAL A 51 2.79 -9.52 -4.65
N GLN A 52 3.17 -9.35 -5.90
CA GLN A 52 4.17 -10.17 -6.56
C GLN A 52 5.56 -9.79 -6.05
N THR A 53 6.40 -10.81 -5.90
CA THR A 53 7.76 -10.65 -5.39
C THR A 53 8.73 -11.46 -6.21
N ALA A 54 9.96 -10.96 -6.35
CA ALA A 54 11.10 -11.73 -6.82
C ALA A 54 11.97 -12.16 -5.64
N VAL A 55 12.71 -13.24 -5.84
CA VAL A 55 13.81 -13.65 -4.96
C VAL A 55 15.11 -13.29 -5.67
N LEU A 56 15.90 -12.41 -5.06
CA LEU A 56 17.21 -12.03 -5.53
C LEU A 56 18.23 -13.17 -5.28
N ALA A 57 19.39 -13.08 -5.93
CA ALA A 57 20.41 -14.14 -5.86
C ALA A 57 20.96 -14.39 -4.44
N ASP A 58 20.86 -13.40 -3.55
CA ASP A 58 21.22 -13.48 -2.13
C ASP A 58 20.10 -14.05 -1.24
N GLY A 59 18.97 -14.47 -1.83
CA GLY A 59 17.79 -14.96 -1.12
C GLY A 59 16.86 -13.85 -0.62
N THR A 60 17.21 -12.58 -0.82
CA THR A 60 16.35 -11.44 -0.46
C THR A 60 15.08 -11.46 -1.30
N VAL A 61 13.94 -11.30 -0.65
CA VAL A 61 12.66 -11.20 -1.35
C VAL A 61 12.26 -9.74 -1.45
N VAL A 62 12.05 -9.26 -2.66
CA VAL A 62 11.62 -7.89 -2.92
C VAL A 62 10.29 -7.87 -3.68
N PRO A 63 9.38 -6.94 -3.37
CA PRO A 63 8.22 -6.66 -4.22
C PRO A 63 8.70 -6.21 -5.61
N VAL A 64 8.05 -6.71 -6.67
CA VAL A 64 8.34 -6.29 -8.06
C VAL A 64 7.29 -5.35 -8.64
N GLU A 65 6.23 -5.09 -7.88
CA GLU A 65 5.15 -4.19 -8.24
C GLU A 65 5.29 -2.86 -7.49
N ALA A 66 4.77 -1.79 -8.07
CA ALA A 66 4.61 -0.50 -7.39
C ALA A 66 3.22 -0.41 -6.76
N LEU A 67 3.13 0.31 -5.63
CA LEU A 67 1.85 0.71 -5.06
C LEU A 67 1.44 2.05 -5.67
N ASN A 68 0.31 2.04 -6.38
CA ASN A 68 -0.32 3.24 -6.91
C ASN A 68 -1.32 3.78 -5.89
N VAL A 69 -1.22 5.07 -5.60
CA VAL A 69 -2.05 5.78 -4.63
C VAL A 69 -2.75 6.92 -5.35
N GLU A 70 -4.07 6.99 -5.22
CA GLU A 70 -4.90 8.04 -5.82
C GLU A 70 -5.91 8.56 -4.79
N ILE A 71 -6.04 9.88 -4.67
CA ILE A 71 -7.20 10.51 -4.01
C ILE A 71 -8.27 10.77 -5.07
N ARG A 72 -9.51 10.37 -4.78
CA ARG A 72 -10.67 10.53 -5.67
C ARG A 72 -11.83 11.17 -4.92
N ASP A 73 -12.68 11.90 -5.64
CA ASP A 73 -13.93 12.48 -5.10
C ASP A 73 -15.14 11.70 -5.63
N LEU A 74 -16.09 11.37 -4.75
CA LEU A 74 -17.34 10.70 -5.11
C LEU A 74 -18.41 11.68 -5.66
N ASP A 75 -18.34 12.99 -5.36
CA ASP A 75 -19.41 13.95 -5.75
C ASP A 75 -19.47 14.23 -7.26
N ASP A 76 -18.41 13.95 -8.00
CA ASP A 76 -18.40 14.14 -9.44
C ASP A 76 -19.05 12.93 -10.15
N ASN A 77 -20.00 13.21 -11.05
CA ASN A 77 -20.51 12.28 -12.07
C ASN A 77 -19.40 11.64 -12.96
N SER A 78 -18.13 11.94 -12.68
CA SER A 78 -16.92 11.31 -13.22
C SER A 78 -15.79 11.48 -12.20
N PRO A 79 -15.37 10.44 -11.46
CA PRO A 79 -14.37 10.59 -10.40
C PRO A 79 -13.03 11.07 -10.97
N LYS A 80 -12.68 12.33 -10.68
CA LYS A 80 -11.43 12.95 -11.12
C LYS A 80 -10.25 12.34 -10.37
N THR A 81 -9.29 11.81 -11.11
CA THR A 81 -7.98 11.47 -10.55
C THR A 81 -7.21 12.76 -10.39
N ILE A 82 -6.81 13.05 -9.14
CA ILE A 82 -6.16 14.30 -8.78
C ILE A 82 -4.69 14.28 -9.21
N GLN A 83 -3.95 13.25 -8.78
CA GLN A 83 -2.66 12.85 -9.34
C GLN A 83 -2.35 11.44 -8.82
N PRO A 84 -1.94 10.49 -9.68
CA PRO A 84 -1.44 9.22 -9.21
C PRO A 84 -0.03 9.40 -8.65
N ALA A 85 0.25 8.73 -7.54
CA ALA A 85 1.58 8.64 -7.01
C ALA A 85 2.01 7.18 -6.88
N HIS A 86 3.30 6.94 -7.08
CA HIS A 86 3.88 5.60 -7.11
C HIS A 86 4.82 5.44 -5.92
N VAL A 87 4.55 4.45 -5.08
CA VAL A 87 5.44 4.05 -4.00
C VAL A 87 6.22 2.82 -4.48
N ASN A 88 7.55 2.96 -4.51
CA ASN A 88 8.44 1.84 -4.76
C ASN A 88 8.49 0.96 -3.50
N LEU A 89 8.00 -0.27 -3.63
CA LEU A 89 7.94 -1.24 -2.53
C LEU A 89 9.26 -2.00 -2.33
N GLY A 90 10.24 -1.84 -3.22
CA GLY A 90 11.50 -2.59 -3.21
C GLY A 90 12.38 -2.37 -1.98
N ASN A 91 12.18 -1.27 -1.25
CA ASN A 91 12.94 -0.95 -0.04
C ASN A 91 12.24 -1.42 1.25
N LEU A 92 11.00 -1.92 1.16
CA LEU A 92 10.25 -2.36 2.34
C LEU A 92 10.91 -3.59 2.96
N ARG A 93 11.12 -3.52 4.27
CA ARG A 93 11.69 -4.63 5.04
C ARG A 93 10.56 -5.40 5.75
N PRO A 94 10.53 -6.74 5.65
CA PRO A 94 9.56 -7.55 6.37
C PRO A 94 9.56 -7.28 7.88
N GLY A 95 8.37 -7.06 8.45
CA GLY A 95 8.19 -6.78 9.89
C GLY A 95 8.72 -5.42 10.37
N ILE A 96 9.14 -4.53 9.48
CA ILE A 96 9.48 -3.14 9.81
C ILE A 96 8.45 -2.23 9.12
N PRO A 97 7.54 -1.60 9.87
CA PRO A 97 6.59 -0.66 9.30
C PRO A 97 7.32 0.63 8.88
N GLU A 98 6.96 1.14 7.70
CA GLU A 98 7.54 2.34 7.11
C GLU A 98 6.44 3.38 6.85
N LEU A 99 6.63 4.62 7.34
CA LEU A 99 5.75 5.74 7.04
C LEU A 99 6.17 6.36 5.70
N VAL A 100 5.30 6.28 4.71
CA VAL A 100 5.48 6.88 3.40
C VAL A 100 4.55 8.07 3.26
N GLN A 101 5.12 9.24 3.01
CA GLN A 101 4.36 10.42 2.62
C GLN A 101 4.31 10.52 1.11
N VAL A 102 3.10 10.70 0.59
CA VAL A 102 2.81 10.69 -0.83
C VAL A 102 2.14 12.00 -1.19
N ASP A 103 2.88 12.88 -1.86
CA ASP A 103 2.33 14.12 -2.41
C ASP A 103 1.47 13.79 -3.64
N THR A 104 0.22 14.24 -3.61
CA THR A 104 -0.76 14.06 -4.69
C THR A 104 -1.10 15.38 -5.39
N GLY A 105 -0.36 16.46 -5.12
CA GLY A 105 -0.56 17.78 -5.71
C GLY A 105 -1.68 18.61 -5.06
N ASN A 106 -2.73 17.98 -4.53
CA ASN A 106 -3.78 18.64 -3.73
C ASN A 106 -3.83 18.15 -2.27
N GLY A 107 -2.75 17.52 -1.80
CA GLY A 107 -2.62 17.05 -0.43
C GLY A 107 -1.60 15.92 -0.31
N CYS A 108 -1.19 15.62 0.92
CA CYS A 108 -0.24 14.55 1.22
C CYS A 108 -0.96 13.39 1.89
N VAL A 109 -0.85 12.19 1.31
CA VAL A 109 -1.31 10.95 1.94
C VAL A 109 -0.18 10.36 2.77
N SER A 110 -0.42 10.10 4.05
CA SER A 110 0.47 9.36 4.92
C SER A 110 0.02 7.90 4.98
N LEU A 111 0.87 7.02 4.47
CA LEU A 111 0.66 5.57 4.46
C LEU A 111 1.65 4.91 5.42
N MET A 112 1.17 4.02 6.27
CA MET A 112 2.03 3.09 7.01
C MET A 112 2.04 1.76 6.26
N LEU A 113 3.19 1.39 5.72
CA LEU A 113 3.37 0.17 4.94
C LEU A 113 4.13 -0.86 5.77
N GLU A 114 3.65 -2.08 5.84
CA GLU A 114 4.33 -3.17 6.51
C GLU A 114 4.25 -4.44 5.65
N ALA A 115 5.40 -4.98 5.25
CA ALA A 115 5.44 -6.27 4.60
C ALA A 115 5.20 -7.38 5.65
N VAL A 116 3.97 -7.88 5.73
CA VAL A 116 3.57 -8.99 6.63
C VAL A 116 3.45 -10.30 5.87
N GLY A 117 4.13 -11.33 6.36
CA GLY A 117 4.01 -12.67 5.79
C GLY A 117 4.76 -12.84 4.47
N PHE A 118 6.02 -13.27 4.59
CA PHE A 118 6.33 -14.54 3.94
C PHE A 118 5.53 -15.57 4.71
N GLY A 119 4.49 -16.12 4.09
CA GLY A 119 3.78 -17.24 4.71
C GLY A 119 4.83 -18.22 5.21
N HIS A 120 4.69 -18.64 6.47
CA HIS A 120 5.32 -19.85 6.97
C HIS A 120 5.09 -20.90 5.88
N MET A 121 6.13 -21.35 5.19
CA MET A 121 6.02 -22.54 4.36
C MET A 121 5.95 -23.71 5.34
N GLU A 122 4.76 -23.98 5.88
CA GLU A 122 4.44 -25.35 6.26
C GLU A 122 4.48 -26.15 4.96
N GLY A 123 5.59 -26.87 4.72
CA GLY A 123 5.75 -27.71 3.53
C GLY A 123 7.10 -27.66 2.81
N LEU A 124 8.15 -27.02 3.35
CA LEU A 124 9.49 -27.41 2.93
C LEU A 124 9.79 -28.80 3.53
N PRO A 125 10.11 -29.84 2.73
CA PRO A 125 10.64 -31.07 3.31
C PRO A 125 11.90 -30.72 4.10
N ASP A 126 12.04 -31.30 5.29
CA ASP A 126 13.23 -31.16 6.13
C ASP A 126 14.50 -31.27 5.28
N PRO A 127 15.51 -30.42 5.49
CA PRO A 127 16.78 -30.58 4.81
C PRO A 127 17.31 -31.99 5.15
N VAL A 128 17.43 -32.82 4.12
CA VAL A 128 18.02 -34.16 4.20
C VAL A 128 19.33 -34.02 4.98
N PRO A 129 19.53 -34.75 6.09
CA PRO A 129 20.79 -34.73 6.79
C PRO A 129 21.88 -35.13 5.80
N ARG A 130 22.87 -34.26 5.59
CA ARG A 130 24.09 -34.67 4.87
C ARG A 130 24.73 -35.77 5.73
N SER A 131 24.58 -37.01 5.30
CA SER A 131 25.34 -38.13 5.82
C SER A 131 26.83 -37.78 5.68
N GLN A 132 27.54 -37.74 6.81
CA GLN A 132 28.98 -37.96 6.83
C GLN A 132 29.24 -39.46 6.96
#